data_AF-A0A5J4XXG0-F1
#
_entry.id   AF-A0A5J4XXG0-F1
#
_cell.length_a   1.000
_cell.length_b   1.000
_cell.length_c   1.000
_cell.angle_alpha   90.00
_cell.angle_beta   90.00
_cell.angle_gamma   90.00
#
_symmetry.space_group_name_H-M   'P 1'
#
loop_
_entity.id
_entity.type
_entity.pdbx_description
1 polymer ?
#
loop_
_entity_poly.entity_id
_entity_poly.type
_entity_poly.pdbx_seq_one_letter_code
_entity_poly.pdbx_strand_id
1 'polypeptide(L)'
;MWHGTWSACPPASRPLFASLSPRRVKHATFGTSSLVEECSTENWNKPMKAQGLSGSVFVALGKFDGMHQGHRLLAQQAASSGASPYLLSFSGMAEVLGWPARLPLVAASDRSRVLASWTSYCCGSTPRQRYIPFAMVRNLSPEAFVQTLVAKLKVSGIVVGQNYRFGYKAAGDSKLLQALGESHGIKVDVVNLVEAGTGGVEGQVSSSKIRHALNCGHMQQVAESLGRRYRLVAEVVSKDMRLVPDGLQDNVL
;
A
#
# COMPACT_ATOMS: atom_id res chain seq x y z
N MET A 1 -12.30 1.11 15.34
CA MET A 1 -11.95 -0.10 16.11
C MET A 1 -11.95 -1.27 15.13
N TRP A 2 -10.85 -2.00 15.01
CA TRP A 2 -10.78 -3.22 14.20
C TRP A 2 -10.25 -4.34 15.11
N HIS A 3 -11.15 -4.92 15.91
CA HIS A 3 -10.90 -6.19 16.58
C HIS A 3 -11.87 -7.19 15.95
N GLY A 4 -11.39 -7.87 14.90
CA GLY A 4 -12.01 -9.12 14.44
C GLY A 4 -11.29 -10.26 15.15
N THR A 5 -12.04 -11.08 15.86
CA THR A 5 -11.58 -12.39 16.34
C THR A 5 -11.43 -13.30 15.13
N TRP A 6 -10.20 -13.71 14.83
CA TRP A 6 -9.93 -14.67 13.75
C TRP A 6 -9.61 -16.03 14.36
N SER A 7 -10.20 -17.08 13.78
CA SER A 7 -9.87 -18.46 14.09
C SER A 7 -8.38 -18.72 13.86
N ALA A 8 -7.76 -19.53 14.73
CA ALA A 8 -6.36 -19.93 14.59
C ALA A 8 -6.15 -20.64 13.25
N CYS A 9 -4.99 -20.43 12.59
CA CYS A 9 -4.63 -21.23 11.42
C CYS A 9 -4.66 -22.71 11.84
N PRO A 10 -5.31 -23.62 11.09
CA PRO A 10 -5.13 -25.05 11.30
C PRO A 10 -3.63 -25.38 11.19
N PRO A 11 -3.11 -26.33 12.00
CA PRO A 11 -1.69 -26.63 12.02
C PRO A 11 -1.23 -27.08 10.62
N ALA A 12 -0.28 -26.34 10.04
CA ALA A 12 0.45 -26.83 8.89
C ALA A 12 1.19 -28.11 9.30
N SER A 13 1.15 -29.14 8.44
CA SER A 13 2.00 -30.32 8.58
C SER A 13 3.47 -29.86 8.68
N ARG A 14 4.08 -30.06 9.86
CA ARG A 14 5.43 -29.60 10.20
C ARG A 14 6.47 -30.02 9.16
N PRO A 15 7.30 -29.12 8.63
CA PRO A 15 8.68 -29.44 8.35
C PRO A 15 9.50 -29.27 9.65
N LEU A 16 10.37 -30.24 9.93
CA LEU A 16 11.34 -30.21 11.03
C LEU A 16 12.39 -29.11 10.78
N PHE A 17 12.27 -27.94 11.41
CA PHE A 17 13.42 -27.06 11.64
C PHE A 17 13.34 -26.39 13.02
N ALA A 18 14.46 -26.47 13.74
CA ALA A 18 14.63 -26.09 15.13
C ALA A 18 14.60 -24.58 15.39
N SER A 19 14.32 -24.23 16.65
CA SER A 19 14.10 -22.88 17.18
C SER A 19 15.26 -21.91 16.95
N LEU A 20 14.95 -20.69 16.49
CA LEU A 20 15.82 -19.53 16.62
C LEU A 20 15.08 -18.38 17.31
N SER A 21 15.70 -17.86 18.36
CA SER A 21 15.24 -16.72 19.17
C SER A 21 15.33 -15.39 18.40
N PRO A 22 14.39 -14.45 18.58
CA PRO A 22 14.37 -13.20 17.83
C PRO A 22 15.46 -12.24 18.33
N ARG A 23 16.40 -11.83 17.46
CA ARG A 23 17.28 -10.68 17.71
C ARG A 23 16.77 -9.43 16.99
N ARG A 24 16.92 -8.31 17.70
CA ARG A 24 16.48 -6.96 17.34
C ARG A 24 17.14 -6.50 16.02
N VAL A 25 16.33 -6.28 14.99
CA VAL A 25 16.77 -5.73 13.69
C VAL A 25 16.93 -4.21 13.84
N LYS A 26 18.11 -3.69 13.53
CA LYS A 26 18.34 -2.24 13.38
C LYS A 26 17.87 -1.80 11.99
N HIS A 27 17.19 -0.66 11.93
CA HIS A 27 16.67 -0.10 10.68
C HIS A 27 17.81 0.36 9.77
N ALA A 28 17.90 -0.23 8.57
CA ALA A 28 18.76 0.24 7.49
C ALA A 28 17.93 1.10 6.53
N THR A 29 18.43 2.30 6.23
CA THR A 29 17.88 3.20 5.21
C THR A 29 18.40 2.78 3.83
N PHE A 30 17.50 2.33 2.95
CA PHE A 30 17.81 2.00 1.56
C PHE A 30 17.46 3.19 0.65
N GLY A 31 18.40 3.64 -0.17
CA GLY A 31 18.21 4.71 -1.14
C GLY A 31 17.18 4.35 -2.21
N THR A 32 16.23 5.25 -2.46
CA THR A 32 15.09 5.05 -3.36
C THR A 32 15.34 5.64 -4.76
N SER A 33 15.19 4.79 -5.77
CA SER A 33 15.04 5.17 -7.18
C SER A 33 13.69 5.88 -7.44
N SER A 34 13.64 6.69 -8.50
CA SER A 34 12.83 7.89 -8.82
C SER A 34 11.28 7.82 -8.83
N LEU A 35 10.64 6.79 -8.25
CA LEU A 35 9.18 6.61 -8.26
C LEU A 35 8.50 6.73 -6.88
N VAL A 36 9.28 6.72 -5.80
CA VAL A 36 8.80 6.88 -4.42
C VAL A 36 9.36 8.18 -3.85
N GLU A 37 8.48 9.11 -3.47
CA GLU A 37 8.82 10.39 -2.87
C GLU A 37 8.43 10.41 -1.39
N GLU A 38 9.38 10.65 -0.51
CA GLU A 38 9.08 10.93 0.91
C GLU A 38 8.77 12.42 1.10
N CYS A 39 7.70 12.72 1.81
CA CYS A 39 7.32 14.09 2.13
C CYS A 39 7.78 14.42 3.55
N SER A 40 8.57 15.47 3.72
CA SER A 40 8.86 16.08 5.02
C SER A 40 7.82 17.15 5.36
N THR A 41 7.93 17.76 6.54
CA THR A 41 7.10 18.90 6.95
C THR A 41 7.16 20.06 5.95
N GLU A 42 8.35 20.33 5.40
CA GLU A 42 8.57 21.35 4.39
C GLU A 42 7.96 20.95 3.04
N ASN A 43 8.12 19.68 2.64
CA ASN A 43 7.62 19.19 1.35
C ASN A 43 6.09 19.01 1.36
N TRP A 44 5.43 18.88 2.52
CA TRP A 44 3.97 18.71 2.61
C TRP A 44 3.19 19.91 2.06
N ASN A 45 3.74 21.11 2.20
CA ASN A 45 3.15 22.31 1.64
C ASN A 45 3.56 22.53 0.17
N LYS A 46 4.42 21.69 -0.40
CA LYS A 46 4.89 21.81 -1.77
C LYS A 46 3.84 21.22 -2.72
N PRO A 47 3.36 21.99 -3.72
CA PRO A 47 2.45 21.50 -4.74
C PRO A 47 2.96 20.23 -5.41
N MET A 48 2.04 19.31 -5.68
CA MET A 48 2.35 18.16 -6.52
C MET A 48 2.44 18.64 -7.97
N LYS A 49 3.42 18.12 -8.71
CA LYS A 49 3.56 18.43 -10.13
C LYS A 49 2.66 17.49 -10.92
N ALA A 50 1.78 18.06 -11.74
CA ALA A 50 1.07 17.30 -12.75
C ALA A 50 2.08 16.62 -13.68
N GLN A 51 1.73 15.40 -14.09
CA GLN A 51 2.53 14.56 -14.96
C GLN A 51 1.56 13.90 -15.95
N GLY A 52 1.92 13.88 -17.23
CA GLY A 52 1.03 13.43 -18.30
C GLY A 52 0.31 14.58 -19.00
N LEU A 53 -0.75 14.25 -19.76
CA LEU A 53 -1.33 15.15 -20.76
C LEU A 53 -2.31 16.19 -20.18
N SER A 54 -2.95 15.92 -19.04
CA SER A 54 -4.08 16.74 -18.56
C SER A 54 -3.72 17.88 -17.60
N GLY A 55 -2.44 18.11 -17.28
CA GLY A 55 -2.01 19.18 -16.36
C GLY A 55 -2.61 19.11 -14.94
N SER A 56 -3.33 18.02 -14.63
CA SER A 56 -4.12 17.84 -13.40
C SER A 56 -3.47 16.79 -12.49
N VAL A 57 -3.68 16.91 -11.18
CA VAL A 57 -3.15 15.96 -10.19
C VAL A 57 -4.27 15.10 -9.63
N PHE A 58 -4.27 13.81 -10.00
CA PHE A 58 -5.18 12.82 -9.43
C PHE A 58 -4.46 11.95 -8.41
N VAL A 59 -5.07 11.79 -7.24
CA VAL A 59 -4.50 11.03 -6.13
C VAL A 59 -5.40 9.87 -5.72
N ALA A 60 -4.82 8.69 -5.55
CA ALA A 60 -5.44 7.60 -4.82
C ALA A 60 -5.01 7.66 -3.35
N LEU A 61 -5.95 7.75 -2.40
CA LEU A 61 -5.63 7.80 -0.97
C LEU A 61 -5.67 6.41 -0.34
N GLY A 62 -4.67 6.06 0.48
CA GLY A 62 -4.64 4.78 1.16
C GLY A 62 -3.32 4.48 1.84
N LYS A 63 -3.26 3.39 2.63
CA LYS A 63 -1.99 2.97 3.26
C LYS A 63 -1.03 2.31 2.26
N PHE A 64 -1.55 1.63 1.25
CA PHE A 64 -0.75 0.98 0.20
C PHE A 64 0.32 0.00 0.71
N ASP A 65 0.11 -0.60 1.88
CA ASP A 65 1.08 -1.52 2.52
C ASP A 65 1.29 -2.78 1.67
N GLY A 66 0.21 -3.45 1.26
CA GLY A 66 0.27 -4.66 0.43
C GLY A 66 0.44 -4.42 -1.07
N MET A 67 0.12 -3.21 -1.56
CA MET A 67 0.01 -2.92 -2.99
C MET A 67 -0.74 -4.04 -3.75
N HIS A 68 -1.91 -4.44 -3.23
CA HIS A 68 -2.71 -5.55 -3.74
C HIS A 68 -3.64 -5.10 -4.88
N GLN A 69 -4.44 -6.03 -5.44
CA GLN A 69 -5.32 -5.72 -6.58
C GLN A 69 -6.26 -4.53 -6.32
N GLY A 70 -6.85 -4.44 -5.11
CA GLY A 70 -7.65 -3.27 -4.74
C GLY A 70 -6.90 -1.94 -4.82
N HIS A 71 -5.62 -1.88 -4.45
CA HIS A 71 -4.81 -0.66 -4.61
C HIS A 71 -4.53 -0.33 -6.08
N ARG A 72 -4.29 -1.35 -6.91
CA ARG A 72 -4.10 -1.19 -8.36
C ARG A 72 -5.35 -0.59 -9.01
N LEU A 73 -6.55 -1.01 -8.60
CA LEU A 73 -7.80 -0.43 -9.10
C LEU A 73 -7.95 1.05 -8.76
N LEU A 74 -7.58 1.47 -7.54
CA LEU A 74 -7.57 2.90 -7.20
C LEU A 74 -6.62 3.69 -8.10
N ALA A 75 -5.44 3.13 -8.39
CA ALA A 75 -4.48 3.74 -9.29
C ALA A 75 -5.01 3.83 -10.72
N GLN A 76 -5.61 2.76 -11.23
CA GLN A 76 -6.23 2.68 -12.56
C GLN A 76 -7.37 3.70 -12.70
N GLN A 77 -8.24 3.80 -11.71
CA GLN A 77 -9.32 4.78 -11.71
C GLN A 77 -8.76 6.21 -11.69
N ALA A 78 -7.72 6.49 -10.91
CA ALA A 78 -7.06 7.80 -10.93
C ALA A 78 -6.41 8.10 -12.30
N ALA A 79 -5.85 7.09 -12.97
CA ALA A 79 -5.26 7.24 -14.30
C ALA A 79 -6.29 7.48 -15.42
N SER A 80 -7.54 7.05 -15.24
CA SER A 80 -8.63 7.26 -16.22
C SER A 80 -8.88 8.72 -16.58
N SER A 81 -8.40 9.66 -15.75
CA SER A 81 -8.47 11.10 -15.99
C SER A 81 -7.35 11.65 -16.89
N GLY A 82 -6.55 10.78 -17.51
CA GLY A 82 -5.45 11.14 -18.42
C GLY A 82 -4.20 11.69 -17.73
N ALA A 83 -4.13 11.58 -16.40
CA ALA A 83 -2.99 11.98 -15.57
C ALA A 83 -2.20 10.76 -15.09
N SER A 84 -0.90 10.92 -14.84
CA SER A 84 -0.13 9.92 -14.09
C SER A 84 -0.58 9.95 -12.62
N PRO A 85 -1.15 8.85 -12.10
CA PRO A 85 -1.76 8.86 -10.78
C PRO A 85 -0.70 8.86 -9.67
N TYR A 86 -0.98 9.59 -8.60
CA TYR A 86 -0.20 9.50 -7.37
C TYR A 86 -0.91 8.63 -6.33
N LEU A 87 -0.18 7.68 -5.75
CA LEU A 87 -0.58 7.00 -4.52
C LEU A 87 -0.14 7.86 -3.34
N LEU A 88 -1.10 8.44 -2.62
CA LEU A 88 -0.80 9.25 -1.45
C LEU A 88 -0.96 8.37 -0.20
N SER A 89 0.17 8.02 0.39
CA SER A 89 0.28 7.15 1.56
C SER A 89 0.69 7.92 2.81
N PHE A 90 0.62 7.26 3.97
CA PHE A 90 0.90 7.87 5.26
C PHE A 90 2.00 7.12 6.00
N SER A 91 3.09 7.80 6.34
CA SER A 91 4.22 7.25 7.10
C SER A 91 4.08 7.52 8.61
N GLY A 92 4.80 6.77 9.44
CA GLY A 92 4.85 7.00 10.90
C GLY A 92 3.56 6.70 11.68
N MET A 93 2.52 6.14 11.04
CA MET A 93 1.21 5.94 11.68
C MET A 93 1.27 5.00 12.90
N ALA A 94 2.08 3.94 12.83
CA ALA A 94 2.20 3.00 13.94
C ALA A 94 2.83 3.66 15.18
N GLU A 95 3.89 4.44 14.99
CA GLU A 95 4.53 5.22 16.05
C GLU A 95 3.57 6.23 16.67
N VAL A 96 2.93 7.05 15.84
CA VAL A 96 1.99 8.10 16.27
C VAL A 96 0.80 7.54 17.05
N LEU A 97 0.35 6.32 16.72
CA LEU A 97 -0.79 5.64 17.36
C LEU A 97 -0.37 4.63 18.43
N GLY A 98 0.92 4.44 18.70
CA GLY A 98 1.41 3.45 19.66
C GLY A 98 1.14 2.00 19.27
N TRP A 99 1.03 1.71 17.97
CA TRP A 99 0.83 0.34 17.47
C TRP A 99 2.15 -0.42 17.37
N PRO A 100 2.13 -1.75 17.54
CA PRO A 100 3.31 -2.58 17.27
C PRO A 100 3.81 -2.39 15.84
N ALA A 101 5.12 -2.21 15.70
CA ALA A 101 5.76 -2.16 14.39
C ALA A 101 5.52 -3.48 13.64
N ARG A 102 5.21 -3.37 12.35
CA ARG A 102 5.03 -4.52 11.45
C ARG A 102 5.93 -4.33 10.25
N LEU A 103 6.53 -5.42 9.78
CA LEU A 103 7.28 -5.41 8.53
C LEU A 103 6.33 -5.05 7.37
N PRO A 104 6.76 -4.22 6.40
CA PRO A 104 5.94 -3.89 5.25
C PRO A 104 5.69 -5.15 4.41
N LEU A 105 4.50 -5.26 3.81
CA LEU A 105 4.19 -6.37 2.89
C LEU A 105 4.98 -6.28 1.58
N VAL A 106 5.42 -5.08 1.20
CA VAL A 106 6.28 -4.84 0.04
C VAL A 106 7.52 -4.09 0.52
N ALA A 107 8.69 -4.69 0.31
CA ALA A 107 9.97 -4.05 0.65
C ALA A 107 10.09 -2.70 -0.07
N ALA A 108 10.65 -1.70 0.62
CA ALA A 108 10.82 -0.35 0.06
C ALA A 108 11.55 -0.37 -1.29
N SER A 109 12.61 -1.18 -1.40
CA SER A 109 13.39 -1.38 -2.62
C SER A 109 12.63 -2.06 -3.77
N ASP A 110 11.56 -2.80 -3.49
CA ASP A 110 10.75 -3.50 -4.50
C ASP A 110 9.52 -2.68 -4.95
N ARG A 111 9.19 -1.57 -4.27
CA ARG A 111 8.00 -0.76 -4.57
C ARG A 111 8.01 -0.22 -5.99
N SER A 112 9.14 0.30 -6.47
CA SER A 112 9.27 0.84 -7.83
C SER A 112 8.95 -0.20 -8.90
N ARG A 113 9.37 -1.45 -8.69
CA ARG A 113 9.03 -2.57 -9.60
C ARG A 113 7.52 -2.88 -9.57
N VAL A 114 6.90 -2.86 -8.39
CA VAL A 114 5.45 -3.07 -8.27
C VAL A 114 4.67 -1.94 -8.95
N LEU A 115 5.06 -0.68 -8.76
CA LEU A 115 4.46 0.46 -9.45
C LEU A 115 4.62 0.35 -10.98
N ALA A 116 5.82 0.02 -11.45
CA ALA A 116 6.09 -0.19 -12.88
C ALA A 116 5.20 -1.28 -13.48
N SER A 117 4.91 -2.35 -12.73
CA SER A 117 3.99 -3.40 -13.18
C SER A 117 2.53 -2.94 -13.36
N TRP A 118 2.16 -1.76 -12.86
CA TRP A 118 0.80 -1.22 -13.01
C TRP A 118 0.64 -0.32 -14.24
N THR A 119 1.72 -0.04 -14.96
CA THR A 119 1.75 0.89 -16.10
C THR A 119 0.74 0.52 -17.19
N SER A 120 0.63 -0.76 -17.54
CA SER A 120 -0.35 -1.24 -18.53
C SER A 120 -1.80 -1.08 -18.08
N TYR A 121 -2.06 -1.09 -16.78
CA TYR A 121 -3.39 -0.86 -16.20
C TYR A 121 -3.74 0.62 -16.07
N CYS A 122 -2.74 1.50 -16.14
CA CYS A 122 -2.88 2.94 -15.88
C CYS A 122 -2.66 3.77 -17.16
N CYS A 123 -3.24 3.32 -18.27
CA CYS A 123 -3.18 4.02 -19.57
C CYS A 123 -1.74 4.34 -20.03
N GLY A 124 -0.79 3.43 -19.77
CA GLY A 124 0.62 3.62 -20.12
C GLY A 124 1.41 4.52 -19.16
N SER A 125 0.80 5.04 -18.11
CA SER A 125 1.46 5.86 -17.09
C SER A 125 1.83 5.05 -15.86
N THR A 126 3.10 5.06 -15.46
CA THR A 126 3.52 4.44 -14.19
C THR A 126 3.05 5.28 -13.00
N PRO A 127 2.28 4.72 -12.05
CA PRO A 127 1.90 5.44 -10.84
C PRO A 127 3.13 5.82 -10.01
N ARG A 128 3.10 7.00 -9.40
CA ARG A 128 4.10 7.44 -8.41
C ARG A 128 3.54 7.28 -7.01
N GLN A 129 4.39 7.20 -6.02
CA GLN A 129 3.95 7.19 -4.63
C GLN A 129 4.56 8.33 -3.84
N ARG A 130 3.74 8.99 -3.03
CA ARG A 130 4.16 10.04 -2.11
C ARG A 130 3.71 9.72 -0.69
N TYR A 131 4.60 9.88 0.28
CA TYR A 131 4.30 9.60 1.69
C TYR A 131 4.13 10.87 2.50
N ILE A 132 3.00 11.02 3.19
CA ILE A 132 2.75 12.10 4.14
C ILE A 132 3.00 11.59 5.57
N PRO A 133 3.85 12.25 6.36
CA PRO A 133 3.95 11.96 7.79
C PRO A 133 2.60 12.09 8.47
N PHE A 134 2.10 10.98 9.03
CA PHE A 134 0.76 10.93 9.60
C PHE A 134 0.57 11.95 10.72
N ALA A 135 1.63 12.29 11.46
CA ALA A 135 1.62 13.33 12.49
C ALA A 135 1.09 14.69 12.00
N MET A 136 1.34 15.05 10.73
CA MET A 136 0.89 16.33 10.16
C MET A 136 -0.60 16.38 9.85
N VAL A 137 -1.21 15.23 9.59
CA VAL A 137 -2.63 15.13 9.20
C VAL A 137 -3.52 14.56 10.29
N ARG A 138 -2.93 13.97 11.34
CA ARG A 138 -3.62 13.26 12.42
C ARG A 138 -4.76 14.08 13.05
N ASN A 139 -4.50 15.37 13.29
CA ASN A 139 -5.40 16.25 14.05
C ASN A 139 -6.28 17.13 13.15
N LEU A 140 -6.19 16.99 11.83
CA LEU A 140 -7.01 17.76 10.90
C LEU A 140 -8.46 17.28 10.96
N SER A 141 -9.42 18.21 10.96
CA SER A 141 -10.81 17.84 10.67
C SER A 141 -10.94 17.29 9.24
N PRO A 142 -12.02 16.58 8.91
CA PRO A 142 -12.29 16.19 7.53
C PRO A 142 -12.17 17.35 6.52
N GLU A 143 -12.76 18.51 6.85
CA GLU A 143 -12.75 19.73 6.04
C GLU A 143 -11.32 20.25 5.86
N ALA A 144 -10.58 20.42 6.95
CA ALA A 144 -9.21 20.91 6.91
C ALA A 144 -8.28 19.98 6.14
N PHE A 145 -8.52 18.67 6.20
CA PHE A 145 -7.79 17.68 5.43
C PHE A 145 -8.03 17.86 3.92
N VAL A 146 -9.29 17.92 3.48
CA VAL A 146 -9.63 18.12 2.05
C VAL A 146 -9.14 19.47 1.54
N GLN A 147 -9.35 20.54 2.31
CA GLN A 147 -8.85 21.87 2.00
C GLN A 147 -7.32 21.85 1.81
N THR A 148 -6.59 21.12 2.65
CA THR A 148 -5.13 21.01 2.53
C THR A 148 -4.72 20.29 1.23
N LEU A 149 -5.39 19.21 0.86
CA LEU A 149 -5.12 18.49 -0.39
C LEU A 149 -5.34 19.41 -1.61
N VAL A 150 -6.45 20.15 -1.63
CA VAL A 150 -6.79 21.03 -2.75
C VAL A 150 -5.88 22.25 -2.79
N ALA A 151 -5.78 22.98 -1.68
CA ALA A 151 -5.09 24.28 -1.65
C ALA A 151 -3.57 24.15 -1.74
N LYS A 152 -2.98 23.18 -1.01
CA LYS A 152 -1.52 23.05 -0.87
C LYS A 152 -0.92 22.09 -1.88
N LEU A 153 -1.52 20.90 -2.04
CA LEU A 153 -1.00 19.90 -2.99
C LEU A 153 -1.50 20.09 -4.42
N LYS A 154 -2.48 20.98 -4.64
CA LYS A 154 -3.11 21.23 -5.95
C LYS A 154 -3.74 19.97 -6.54
N VAL A 155 -4.34 19.14 -5.69
CA VAL A 155 -5.10 17.96 -6.12
C VAL A 155 -6.34 18.40 -6.88
N SER A 156 -6.53 17.84 -8.07
CA SER A 156 -7.68 18.08 -8.96
C SER A 156 -8.74 17.00 -8.85
N GLY A 157 -8.36 15.80 -8.37
CA GLY A 157 -9.30 14.72 -8.12
C GLY A 157 -8.75 13.66 -7.19
N ILE A 158 -9.66 12.97 -6.50
CA ILE A 158 -9.36 11.99 -5.46
C ILE A 158 -10.04 10.68 -5.80
N VAL A 159 -9.35 9.56 -5.54
CA VAL A 159 -9.90 8.22 -5.64
C VAL A 159 -9.71 7.49 -4.31
N VAL A 160 -10.77 6.90 -3.78
CA VAL A 160 -10.73 6.13 -2.53
C VAL A 160 -11.55 4.84 -2.62
N GLY A 161 -11.27 3.89 -1.73
CA GLY A 161 -12.15 2.74 -1.53
C GLY A 161 -13.39 3.11 -0.73
N GLN A 162 -14.49 2.35 -0.91
CA GLN A 162 -15.76 2.56 -0.21
C GLN A 162 -15.62 2.64 1.32
N ASN A 163 -14.69 1.87 1.91
CA ASN A 163 -14.43 1.83 3.35
C ASN A 163 -13.38 2.85 3.84
N TYR A 164 -13.02 3.84 3.02
CA TYR A 164 -12.03 4.85 3.38
C TYR A 164 -12.51 5.73 4.54
N ARG A 165 -11.60 6.02 5.46
CA ARG A 165 -11.84 6.86 6.63
C ARG A 165 -10.71 7.87 6.79
N PHE A 166 -11.04 9.10 7.17
CA PHE A 166 -10.08 10.21 7.28
C PHE A 166 -10.52 11.24 8.31
N GLY A 167 -9.68 12.26 8.50
CA GLY A 167 -9.86 13.28 9.53
C GLY A 167 -9.58 12.77 10.94
N TYR A 168 -9.62 13.69 11.89
CA TYR A 168 -9.34 13.44 13.29
C TYR A 168 -10.25 12.34 13.83
N LYS A 169 -9.64 11.34 14.46
CA LYS A 169 -10.32 10.13 14.96
C LYS A 169 -11.16 9.40 13.90
N ALA A 170 -10.78 9.49 12.63
CA ALA A 170 -11.51 8.88 11.51
C ALA A 170 -12.96 9.38 11.39
N ALA A 171 -13.23 10.64 11.76
CA ALA A 171 -14.57 11.23 11.75
C ALA A 171 -15.22 11.25 10.36
N GLY A 172 -14.43 11.36 9.29
CA GLY A 172 -14.93 11.34 7.91
C GLY A 172 -14.94 9.96 7.28
N ASP A 173 -15.88 9.75 6.36
CA ASP A 173 -16.03 8.57 5.51
C ASP A 173 -16.04 8.94 4.01
N SER A 174 -16.11 7.93 3.13
CA SER A 174 -16.09 8.13 1.68
C SER A 174 -17.26 8.98 1.14
N LYS A 175 -18.40 9.06 1.85
CA LYS A 175 -19.53 9.93 1.48
C LYS A 175 -19.25 11.38 1.83
N LEU A 176 -18.76 11.63 3.05
CA LEU A 176 -18.34 12.97 3.47
C LEU A 176 -17.21 13.49 2.56
N LEU A 177 -16.27 12.63 2.18
CA LEU A 177 -15.19 13.01 1.27
C LEU A 177 -15.72 13.49 -0.09
N GLN A 178 -16.74 12.82 -0.64
CA GLN A 178 -17.39 13.26 -1.89
C GLN A 178 -18.05 14.63 -1.73
N ALA A 179 -18.85 14.82 -0.68
CA ALA A 179 -19.52 16.11 -0.43
C ALA A 179 -18.53 17.28 -0.24
N LEU A 180 -17.44 17.04 0.50
CA LEU A 180 -16.38 18.04 0.68
C LEU A 180 -15.61 18.28 -0.63
N GLY A 181 -15.36 17.23 -1.42
CA GLY A 181 -14.71 17.37 -2.72
C GLY A 181 -15.52 18.24 -3.67
N GLU A 182 -16.82 18.00 -3.78
CA GLU A 182 -17.75 18.79 -4.59
C GLU A 182 -17.76 20.26 -4.14
N SER A 183 -17.83 20.50 -2.83
CA SER A 183 -17.77 21.85 -2.24
C SER A 183 -16.45 22.59 -2.55
N HIS A 184 -15.37 21.85 -2.79
CA HIS A 184 -14.07 22.38 -3.18
C HIS A 184 -13.79 22.33 -4.69
N GLY A 185 -14.77 21.94 -5.52
CA GLY A 185 -14.66 21.91 -6.98
C GLY A 185 -13.75 20.79 -7.51
N ILE A 186 -13.55 19.70 -6.76
CA ILE A 186 -12.77 18.55 -7.19
C ILE A 186 -13.62 17.28 -7.25
N LYS A 187 -13.30 16.40 -8.21
CA LYS A 187 -13.98 15.12 -8.37
C LYS A 187 -13.47 14.11 -7.33
N VAL A 188 -14.37 13.36 -6.71
CA VAL A 188 -14.04 12.25 -5.81
C VAL A 188 -14.70 10.98 -6.31
N ASP A 189 -13.89 10.03 -6.76
CA ASP A 189 -14.36 8.71 -7.19
C ASP A 189 -14.23 7.69 -6.05
N VAL A 190 -15.34 7.01 -5.73
CA VAL A 190 -15.36 5.95 -4.73
C VAL A 190 -15.46 4.60 -5.42
N VAL A 191 -14.45 3.76 -5.22
CA VAL A 191 -14.33 2.46 -5.86
C VAL A 191 -14.81 1.36 -4.90
N ASN A 192 -15.59 0.43 -5.44
CA ASN A 192 -16.02 -0.76 -4.73
C ASN A 192 -14.84 -1.67 -4.37
N LEU A 193 -15.02 -2.44 -3.32
CA LEU A 193 -13.95 -3.25 -2.77
C LEU A 193 -13.77 -4.53 -3.61
N VAL A 194 -12.54 -4.85 -4.00
CA VAL A 194 -12.24 -6.05 -4.80
C VAL A 194 -12.38 -7.30 -3.95
N GLU A 195 -13.15 -8.27 -4.43
CA GLU A 195 -13.17 -9.63 -3.87
C GLU A 195 -12.05 -10.46 -4.49
N ALA A 196 -11.29 -11.19 -3.67
CA ALA A 196 -10.51 -12.32 -4.19
C ALA A 196 -11.51 -13.47 -4.38
N GLY A 197 -11.45 -14.29 -5.44
CA GLY A 197 -12.40 -15.42 -5.47
C GLY A 197 -12.66 -16.27 -6.70
N THR A 198 -11.93 -16.22 -7.82
CA THR A 198 -11.91 -17.42 -8.68
C THR A 198 -10.93 -18.44 -8.08
N GLY A 199 -11.23 -18.98 -6.88
CA GLY A 199 -10.28 -19.84 -6.15
C GLY A 199 -10.55 -20.16 -4.66
N GLY A 200 -11.74 -19.89 -4.10
CA GLY A 200 -12.12 -20.43 -2.78
C GLY A 200 -11.78 -19.58 -1.54
N VAL A 201 -11.50 -18.29 -1.69
CA VAL A 201 -11.46 -17.34 -0.56
C VAL A 201 -12.55 -16.32 -0.75
N GLU A 202 -13.53 -16.26 0.15
CA GLU A 202 -14.60 -15.26 0.06
C GLU A 202 -14.18 -13.89 0.61
N GLY A 203 -14.57 -12.84 -0.12
CA GLY A 203 -14.66 -11.46 0.35
C GLY A 203 -13.44 -10.58 0.09
N GLN A 204 -13.61 -9.29 0.42
CA GLN A 204 -12.69 -8.18 0.14
C GLN A 204 -11.20 -8.48 0.37
N VAL A 205 -10.36 -8.14 -0.61
CA VAL A 205 -8.89 -8.11 -0.52
C VAL A 205 -8.42 -7.00 0.43
N SER A 206 -7.55 -7.33 1.38
CA SER A 206 -6.92 -6.35 2.28
C SER A 206 -5.53 -6.78 2.72
N SER A 207 -4.70 -5.81 3.13
CA SER A 207 -3.39 -6.07 3.74
C SER A 207 -3.46 -6.99 4.97
N SER A 208 -4.53 -6.89 5.78
CA SER A 208 -4.70 -7.78 6.94
C SER A 208 -4.91 -9.24 6.52
N LYS A 209 -5.77 -9.48 5.51
CA LYS A 209 -5.98 -10.84 4.96
C LYS A 209 -4.70 -11.40 4.34
N ILE A 210 -3.95 -10.58 3.59
CA ILE A 210 -2.68 -11.00 3.00
C ILE A 210 -1.67 -11.39 4.08
N ARG A 211 -1.57 -10.62 5.17
CA ARG A 211 -0.70 -10.97 6.31
C ARG A 211 -1.12 -12.28 6.97
N HIS A 212 -2.42 -12.51 7.14
CA HIS A 212 -2.93 -13.76 7.68
C HIS A 212 -2.62 -14.94 6.76
N ALA A 213 -2.87 -14.82 5.45
CA ALA A 213 -2.57 -15.85 4.46
C ALA A 213 -1.06 -16.17 4.41
N LEU A 214 -0.19 -15.15 4.48
CA LEU A 214 1.26 -15.34 4.63
C LEU A 214 1.60 -16.12 5.91
N ASN A 215 0.96 -15.78 7.03
CA ASN A 215 1.20 -16.44 8.31
C ASN A 215 0.73 -17.91 8.33
N CYS A 216 -0.33 -18.24 7.59
CA CYS A 216 -0.78 -19.63 7.42
C CYS A 216 -0.06 -20.36 6.26
N GLY A 217 0.85 -19.71 5.52
CA GLY A 217 1.53 -20.32 4.37
C GLY A 217 0.66 -20.48 3.11
N HIS A 218 -0.51 -19.84 3.03
CA HIS A 218 -1.43 -19.92 1.89
C HIS A 218 -0.96 -19.07 0.70
N MET A 219 0.16 -19.46 0.08
CA MET A 219 0.85 -18.64 -0.93
C MET A 219 0.04 -18.42 -2.21
N GLN A 220 -0.83 -19.35 -2.59
CA GLN A 220 -1.74 -19.17 -3.72
C GLN A 220 -2.70 -18.01 -3.47
N GLN A 221 -3.36 -17.98 -2.31
CA GLN A 221 -4.28 -16.90 -1.91
C GLN A 221 -3.57 -15.55 -1.84
N VAL A 222 -2.31 -15.54 -1.38
CA VAL A 222 -1.45 -14.35 -1.38
C VAL A 222 -1.22 -13.86 -2.82
N ALA A 223 -0.86 -14.75 -3.74
CA ALA A 223 -0.58 -14.39 -5.13
C ALA A 223 -1.84 -13.84 -5.84
N GLU A 224 -2.99 -14.49 -5.62
CA GLU A 224 -4.30 -14.04 -6.12
C GLU A 224 -4.63 -12.66 -5.57
N SER A 225 -4.57 -12.46 -4.25
CA SER A 225 -4.85 -11.18 -3.60
C SER A 225 -3.94 -10.05 -4.09
N LEU A 226 -2.66 -10.35 -4.35
CA LEU A 226 -1.69 -9.37 -4.86
C LEU A 226 -1.80 -9.13 -6.37
N GLY A 227 -2.38 -10.08 -7.11
CA GLY A 227 -2.33 -10.12 -8.58
C GLY A 227 -0.91 -10.31 -9.12
N ARG A 228 -0.01 -10.89 -8.31
CA ARG A 228 1.39 -11.20 -8.62
C ARG A 228 1.95 -12.17 -7.58
N ARG A 229 3.01 -12.91 -7.93
CA ARG A 229 3.76 -13.70 -6.93
C ARG A 229 4.35 -12.80 -5.84
N TYR A 230 4.28 -13.27 -4.60
CA TYR A 230 4.92 -12.60 -3.45
C TYR A 230 6.44 -12.65 -3.61
N ARG A 231 7.12 -11.55 -3.26
CA ARG A 231 8.57 -11.43 -3.34
C ARG A 231 9.12 -11.00 -1.98
N LEU A 232 10.05 -11.79 -1.46
CA LEU A 232 10.88 -11.42 -0.31
C LEU A 232 12.17 -10.77 -0.82
N VAL A 233 12.59 -9.69 -0.16
CA VAL A 233 13.89 -9.05 -0.40
C VAL A 233 14.64 -9.06 0.92
N ALA A 234 15.82 -9.67 0.92
CA ALA A 234 16.68 -9.77 2.09
C ALA A 234 18.14 -9.58 1.65
N GLU A 235 18.90 -8.91 2.50
CA GLU A 235 20.36 -8.85 2.37
C GLU A 235 20.95 -10.10 3.03
N VAL A 236 21.83 -10.81 2.31
CA VAL A 236 22.52 -11.97 2.86
C VAL A 236 23.82 -11.49 3.50
N VAL A 237 23.88 -11.52 4.83
CA VAL A 237 25.11 -11.21 5.57
C VAL A 237 25.79 -12.52 5.94
N SER A 238 26.83 -12.90 5.20
CA SER A 238 27.58 -14.14 5.41
C SER A 238 28.54 -14.03 6.60
N LYS A 239 28.54 -15.04 7.47
CA LYS A 239 29.78 -15.52 8.11
C LYS A 239 30.12 -16.98 7.77
N ASP A 240 29.13 -17.81 7.43
CA ASP A 240 29.35 -19.21 7.05
C ASP A 240 28.41 -19.62 5.90
N MET A 241 28.67 -19.12 4.69
CA MET A 241 27.97 -19.60 3.50
C MET A 241 28.56 -20.96 3.10
N ARG A 242 27.92 -22.06 3.53
CA ARG A 242 28.16 -23.36 2.89
C ARG A 242 27.38 -23.36 1.58
N LEU A 243 28.10 -23.22 0.48
CA LEU A 243 27.57 -23.53 -0.84
C LEU A 243 27.10 -24.98 -0.81
N VAL A 244 25.80 -25.21 -1.02
CA VAL A 244 25.33 -26.57 -1.36
C VAL A 244 25.90 -26.86 -2.74
N PRO A 245 26.71 -27.92 -2.92
CA PRO A 245 27.28 -28.23 -4.22
C PRO A 245 26.17 -28.44 -5.25
N ASP A 246 26.37 -27.93 -6.46
CA ASP A 246 25.52 -28.20 -7.62
C ASP A 246 25.43 -29.71 -7.85
N GLY A 247 24.32 -30.32 -7.45
CA GLY A 247 24.16 -31.77 -7.53
C GLY A 247 22.76 -32.30 -7.20
N LEU A 248 21.72 -31.46 -7.20
CA LEU A 248 20.33 -31.92 -7.15
C LEU A 248 19.49 -31.19 -8.22
N GLN A 249 19.93 -31.30 -9.47
CA GLN A 249 18.96 -31.42 -10.56
C GLN A 249 18.48 -32.87 -10.48
N ASP A 250 17.28 -33.07 -9.94
CA ASP A 250 16.31 -34.04 -10.47
C ASP A 250 15.11 -34.18 -9.52
N ASN A 251 13.93 -34.03 -10.12
CA ASN A 251 12.62 -34.49 -9.66
C ASN A 251 11.95 -33.76 -8.49
N VAL A 252 11.15 -32.72 -8.83
CA VAL A 252 9.78 -32.61 -8.31
C VAL A 252 8.90 -31.97 -9.40
N LEU A 253 7.93 -32.73 -9.92
CA LEU A 253 6.79 -32.27 -10.73
C LEU A 253 5.80 -31.45 -9.87
#